data_AF-A0A7S1X7L8-F1
#
_entry.id   AF-A0A7S1X7L8-F1
#
_cell.length_a   1.000
_cell.length_b   1.000
_cell.length_c   1.000
_cell.angle_alpha   90.00
_cell.angle_beta   90.00
_cell.angle_gamma   90.00
#
_symmetry.space_group_name_H-M   'P 1'
#
loop_
_entity.id
_entity.type
_entity.pdbx_description
1 polymer ?
#
loop_
_entity_poly.entity_id
_entity_poly.type
_entity_poly.pdbx_seq_one_letter_code
_entity_poly.pdbx_strand_id
1 'polypeptide(L)'
;MESDIGQSLLNVRTSNQWSLLDGVARKVKRPTKEVHDFLSTVDDETLRVHGIWKHRVGKCFIICTNPGYRLALQGAAEEADECSCCCESSGSIESRAAKQYFGSFDYNAGRHAQHTTGHKSTCPFWAPPTSSHLHSWRRGYEN
;
A
#
# COMPACT_ATOMS: atom_id res chain seq x y z
N MET A 1 7.35 16.31 -0.88
CA MET A 1 5.89 16.11 -0.89
C MET A 1 5.08 17.41 -0.88
N GLU A 2 5.73 18.57 -0.97
CA GLU A 2 5.09 19.90 -0.95
C GLU A 2 4.54 20.33 -2.32
N SER A 3 4.85 19.59 -3.38
CA SER A 3 4.29 19.85 -4.70
C SER A 3 2.79 19.58 -4.73
N ASP A 4 2.10 20.27 -5.64
CA ASP A 4 0.66 20.06 -5.88
C ASP A 4 0.31 18.60 -6.24
N ILE A 5 1.17 17.93 -7.03
CA ILE A 5 1.05 16.49 -7.35
C ILE A 5 1.17 15.65 -6.07
N GLY A 6 2.16 15.95 -5.21
CA GLY A 6 2.37 15.27 -3.95
C GLY A 6 1.16 15.39 -3.03
N GLN A 7 0.64 16.61 -2.85
CA GLN A 7 -0.56 16.87 -2.05
C GLN A 7 -1.80 16.17 -2.60
N SER A 8 -1.96 16.15 -3.91
CA SER A 8 -3.07 15.45 -4.56
C SER A 8 -2.96 13.93 -4.36
N LEU A 9 -1.77 13.35 -4.46
CA LEU A 9 -1.53 11.92 -4.22
C LEU A 9 -1.87 11.48 -2.79
N LEU A 10 -1.64 12.34 -1.78
CA LEU A 10 -2.02 12.05 -0.39
C LEU A 10 -3.53 11.81 -0.20
N ASN A 11 -4.35 12.41 -1.07
CA ASN A 11 -5.80 12.32 -1.02
C ASN A 11 -6.37 11.21 -1.92
N VAL A 12 -5.54 10.61 -2.78
CA VAL A 12 -5.98 9.52 -3.65
C VAL A 12 -6.16 8.25 -2.84
N ARG A 13 -7.31 7.60 -3.04
CA ARG A 13 -7.60 6.27 -2.52
C ARG A 13 -7.54 5.25 -3.65
N THR A 14 -6.69 4.25 -3.49
CA THR A 14 -6.61 3.07 -4.37
C THR A 14 -7.22 1.84 -3.71
N SER A 15 -7.99 2.01 -2.63
CA SER A 15 -8.63 0.90 -1.91
C SER A 15 -7.64 -0.17 -1.43
N ASN A 16 -6.40 0.22 -1.13
CA ASN A 16 -5.28 -0.68 -0.79
C ASN A 16 -4.96 -1.71 -1.90
N GLN A 17 -5.27 -1.37 -3.16
CA GLN A 17 -4.97 -2.18 -4.34
C GLN A 17 -3.96 -1.48 -5.24
N TRP A 18 -3.18 -2.26 -5.97
CA TRP A 18 -2.31 -1.72 -7.02
C TRP A 18 -3.16 -1.15 -8.14
N SER A 19 -2.91 0.12 -8.46
CA SER A 19 -3.53 0.83 -9.56
C SER A 19 -2.48 1.18 -10.61
N LEU A 20 -2.87 1.11 -11.89
CA LEU A 20 -2.04 1.62 -12.97
C LEU A 20 -1.84 3.13 -12.80
N LEU A 21 -0.66 3.63 -13.18
CA LEU A 21 -0.32 5.05 -13.13
C LEU A 21 -1.40 5.94 -13.78
N ASP A 22 -1.95 5.53 -14.93
CA ASP A 22 -2.99 6.26 -15.64
C ASP A 22 -4.29 6.40 -14.81
N GLY A 23 -4.66 5.34 -14.08
CA GLY A 23 -5.80 5.38 -13.16
C GLY A 23 -5.57 6.33 -11.99
N VAL A 24 -4.34 6.43 -11.49
CA VAL A 24 -3.96 7.39 -10.45
C VAL A 24 -3.92 8.82 -10.99
N ALA A 25 -3.33 9.02 -12.17
CA ALA A 25 -3.23 10.32 -12.83
C ALA A 25 -4.61 10.95 -13.06
N ARG A 26 -5.61 10.15 -13.49
CA ARG A 26 -7.01 10.59 -13.56
C ARG A 26 -7.58 11.05 -12.22
N LYS A 27 -7.28 10.37 -11.12
CA LYS A 27 -7.74 10.74 -9.77
C LYS A 27 -7.06 12.02 -9.27
N VAL A 28 -5.77 12.19 -9.58
CA VAL A 28 -4.98 13.39 -9.28
C VAL A 28 -5.34 14.55 -10.22
N LYS A 29 -6.06 14.29 -11.32
CA LYS A 29 -6.43 15.26 -12.36
C LYS A 29 -5.18 15.94 -12.97
N ARG A 30 -4.12 15.16 -13.18
CA ARG A 30 -2.86 15.62 -13.81
C ARG A 30 -2.48 14.69 -14.96
N PRO A 31 -1.71 15.16 -15.96
CA PRO A 31 -1.17 14.32 -17.01
C PRO A 31 -0.33 13.16 -16.47
N THR A 32 -0.51 11.96 -17.03
CA THR A 32 0.20 10.74 -16.62
C THR A 32 1.72 10.91 -16.62
N LYS A 33 2.27 11.66 -17.58
CA LYS A 33 3.70 11.97 -17.65
C LYS A 33 4.18 12.82 -16.47
N GLU A 34 3.43 13.84 -16.06
CA GLU A 34 3.80 14.66 -14.90
C GLU A 34 3.82 13.85 -13.61
N VAL A 35 2.84 12.96 -13.43
CA VAL A 35 2.81 12.05 -12.27
C VAL A 35 3.95 11.06 -12.33
N HIS A 36 4.30 10.52 -13.51
CA HIS A 36 5.46 9.65 -13.70
C HIS A 36 6.77 10.34 -13.31
N ASP A 37 6.98 11.56 -13.81
CA ASP A 37 8.22 12.31 -13.62
C ASP A 37 8.37 12.67 -12.14
N PHE A 38 7.29 13.13 -11.49
CA PHE A 38 7.25 13.33 -10.05
C PHE A 38 7.64 12.05 -9.28
N LEU A 39 6.97 10.93 -9.56
CA LEU A 39 7.27 9.66 -8.90
C LEU A 39 8.67 9.12 -9.20
N SER A 40 9.30 9.54 -10.29
CA SER A 40 10.69 9.18 -10.59
C SER A 40 11.69 9.98 -9.77
N THR A 41 11.32 11.18 -9.32
CA THR A 41 12.20 12.07 -8.53
C THR A 41 12.11 11.84 -7.03
N VAL A 42 10.97 11.39 -6.52
CA VAL A 42 10.78 11.13 -5.08
C VAL A 42 11.18 9.71 -4.74
N ASP A 43 12.00 9.54 -3.71
CA ASP A 43 12.46 8.24 -3.23
C ASP A 43 11.32 7.43 -2.58
N ASP A 44 11.50 6.11 -2.53
CA ASP A 44 10.49 5.19 -2.01
C ASP A 44 10.22 5.38 -0.51
N GLU A 45 11.23 5.78 0.27
CA GLU A 45 11.12 5.92 1.72
C GLU A 45 10.23 7.12 2.08
N THR A 46 10.46 8.26 1.44
CA THR A 46 9.58 9.44 1.52
C THR A 46 8.15 9.08 1.16
N LEU A 47 7.92 8.34 0.08
CA LEU A 47 6.57 7.92 -0.32
C LEU A 47 5.92 7.00 0.71
N ARG A 48 6.68 6.06 1.30
CA ARG A 48 6.19 5.13 2.32
C ARG A 48 5.70 5.86 3.56
N VAL A 49 6.41 6.88 4.06
CA VAL A 49 5.96 7.69 5.23
C VAL A 49 4.56 8.27 5.02
N HIS A 50 4.18 8.51 3.76
CA HIS A 50 2.88 9.02 3.38
C HIS A 50 1.85 7.94 3.00
N GLY A 51 2.17 6.67 3.19
CA GLY A 51 1.31 5.55 2.81
C GLY A 51 1.18 5.40 1.31
N ILE A 52 2.24 5.70 0.56
CA ILE A 52 2.30 5.53 -0.89
C ILE A 52 3.37 4.49 -1.20
N TRP A 53 2.98 3.44 -1.90
CA TRP A 53 3.90 2.45 -2.47
C TRP A 53 3.86 2.58 -3.97
N LYS A 54 5.04 2.53 -4.59
CA LYS A 54 5.19 2.40 -6.03
C LYS A 54 6.01 1.15 -6.33
N HIS A 55 5.73 0.52 -7.45
CA HIS A 55 6.54 -0.56 -7.97
C HIS A 55 6.73 -0.36 -9.47
N ARG A 56 7.96 -0.54 -9.95
CA ARG A 56 8.27 -0.34 -11.37
C ARG A 56 7.90 -1.59 -12.15
N VAL A 57 7.08 -1.42 -13.19
CA VAL A 57 6.69 -2.48 -14.13
C VAL A 57 7.06 -2.01 -15.53
N GLY A 58 8.17 -2.56 -16.05
CA GLY A 58 8.75 -2.09 -17.32
C GLY A 58 9.15 -0.62 -17.26
N LYS A 59 8.53 0.20 -18.12
CA LYS A 59 8.78 1.66 -18.22
C LYS A 59 7.79 2.50 -17.41
N CYS A 60 6.92 1.89 -16.61
CA CYS A 60 5.87 2.58 -15.87
C CYS A 60 5.85 2.16 -14.40
N PHE A 61 5.00 2.81 -13.61
CA PHE A 61 4.75 2.45 -12.21
C PHE A 61 3.34 1.88 -12.03
N ILE A 62 3.22 0.90 -11.15
CA ILE A 62 1.98 0.62 -10.44
C ILE A 62 2.07 1.27 -9.06
N ILE A 63 0.96 1.78 -8.57
CA ILE A 63 0.90 2.61 -7.36
C ILE A 63 -0.19 2.09 -6.46
N CYS A 64 0.10 2.03 -5.17
CA CYS A 64 -0.87 1.80 -4.11
C CYS A 64 -0.79 2.94 -3.11
N THR A 65 -1.94 3.38 -2.62
CA THR A 65 -2.10 4.45 -1.65
C THR A 65 -2.99 3.95 -0.52
N ASN A 66 -2.46 4.01 0.70
CA ASN A 66 -3.15 3.67 1.93
C ASN A 66 -3.05 4.85 2.91
N PRO A 67 -3.99 5.81 2.86
CA PRO A 67 -4.02 6.91 3.81
C PRO A 67 -4.11 6.45 5.27
N GLY A 68 -4.67 5.26 5.53
CA GLY A 68 -4.74 4.66 6.86
C GLY A 68 -3.35 4.38 7.46
N TYR A 69 -2.37 4.02 6.63
CA TYR A 69 -0.99 3.84 7.09
C TYR A 69 -0.37 5.15 7.57
N ARG A 70 -0.58 6.24 6.80
CA ARG A 70 -0.13 7.57 7.19
C ARG A 70 -0.76 8.01 8.51
N LEU A 71 -2.07 7.79 8.67
CA LEU A 71 -2.77 8.11 9.91
C LEU A 71 -2.28 7.26 11.08
N ALA A 72 -2.00 5.98 10.87
CA ALA A 72 -1.44 5.10 11.90
C ALA A 72 0.00 5.48 12.29
N LEU A 73 0.82 5.94 11.34
CA LEU A 73 2.15 6.48 11.64
C LEU A 73 2.07 7.77 12.46
N GLN A 74 1.13 8.65 12.13
CA GLN A 74 0.91 9.90 12.87
C GLN A 74 0.34 9.61 14.28
N GLY A 75 -0.64 8.71 14.39
CA GLY A 75 -1.24 8.31 15.67
C GLY A 75 -0.32 7.47 16.55
N ALA A 76 0.59 6.68 15.98
CA ALA A 76 1.61 5.97 16.75
C ALA A 76 2.61 6.90 17.45
N ALA A 77 2.69 8.17 17.05
CA ALA A 77 3.45 9.19 17.78
C ALA A 77 2.71 9.73 19.02
N GLU A 78 1.40 9.45 19.16
CA GLU A 78 0.52 10.06 20.17
C GLU A 78 -0.16 9.05 21.14
N GLU A 79 0.23 7.77 21.13
CA GLU A 79 -0.28 6.62 21.95
C GLU A 79 -1.10 5.58 21.16
N ALA A 80 -0.75 4.29 21.28
CA ALA A 80 -1.67 3.16 21.01
C ALA A 80 -1.13 1.84 21.61
N ASP A 81 -1.54 1.52 22.84
CA ASP A 81 -1.23 0.25 23.51
C ASP A 81 -2.17 -0.91 23.07
N GLU A 82 -3.32 -0.60 22.46
CA GLU A 82 -4.27 -1.62 22.00
C GLU A 82 -4.37 -1.71 20.47
N CYS A 83 -3.84 -2.81 19.92
CA CYS A 83 -3.90 -3.13 18.51
C CYS A 83 -5.13 -4.01 18.23
N SER A 84 -6.25 -3.44 17.80
CA SER A 84 -7.51 -4.15 17.45
C SER A 84 -7.42 -4.97 16.15
N CYS A 85 -6.22 -5.39 15.77
CA CYS A 85 -5.98 -6.13 14.55
C CYS A 85 -6.35 -7.60 14.75
N CYS A 86 -7.16 -8.17 13.86
CA CYS A 86 -7.37 -9.63 13.77
C CYS A 86 -6.08 -10.45 13.50
N CYS A 87 -4.91 -9.80 13.43
CA CYS A 87 -3.59 -10.42 13.34
C CYS A 87 -3.05 -10.93 14.70
N GLU A 88 -3.84 -10.88 15.77
CA GLU A 88 -3.56 -11.50 17.08
C GLU A 88 -3.56 -13.04 17.07
N SER A 89 -3.23 -13.69 15.95
CA SER A 89 -2.79 -15.08 16.00
C SER A 89 -1.31 -15.10 16.39
N SER A 90 -1.04 -15.77 17.51
CA SER A 90 0.27 -16.07 18.08
C SER A 90 1.17 -16.72 17.02
N GLY A 91 2.22 -16.01 16.61
CA GLY A 91 3.19 -16.48 15.61
C GLY A 91 4.29 -15.44 15.39
N SER A 92 5.50 -15.91 15.03
CA SER A 92 6.63 -15.03 14.70
C SER A 92 6.31 -14.15 13.48
N ILE A 93 7.00 -13.00 13.33
CA ILE A 93 6.84 -12.07 12.20
C ILE A 93 7.02 -12.82 10.86
N GLU A 94 7.98 -13.74 10.79
CA GLU A 94 8.24 -14.58 9.61
C GLU A 94 7.07 -15.53 9.30
N SER A 95 6.49 -16.17 10.32
CA SER A 95 5.30 -17.02 10.14
C SER A 95 4.07 -16.23 9.68
N ARG A 96 3.98 -14.95 10.07
CA ARG A 96 2.90 -14.03 9.68
C ARG A 96 3.08 -13.55 8.24
N ALA A 97 4.31 -13.25 7.84
CA ALA A 97 4.64 -12.91 6.45
C ALA A 97 4.35 -14.09 5.50
N ALA A 98 4.67 -15.32 5.89
CA ALA A 98 4.34 -16.51 5.09
C ALA A 98 2.81 -16.70 4.94
N LYS A 99 2.03 -16.49 6.01
CA LYS A 99 0.56 -16.57 5.99
C LYS A 99 -0.12 -15.49 5.14
N GLN A 100 0.57 -14.39 4.83
CA GLN A 100 0.11 -13.35 3.89
C GLN A 100 -0.17 -13.90 2.49
N TYR A 101 0.49 -14.99 2.10
CA TYR A 101 0.49 -15.51 0.73
C TYR A 101 -0.35 -16.77 0.50
N PHE A 102 -0.75 -17.49 1.57
CA PHE A 102 -1.30 -18.86 1.45
C PHE A 102 -2.55 -19.15 2.30
N GLY A 103 -3.15 -18.14 2.95
CA GLY A 103 -4.34 -18.33 3.81
C GLY A 103 -5.66 -17.83 3.19
N SER A 104 -6.80 -18.23 3.76
CA SER A 104 -8.16 -17.77 3.42
C SER A 104 -8.42 -16.25 3.55
N PHE A 105 -7.39 -15.48 3.91
CA PHE A 105 -7.30 -14.03 3.71
C PHE A 105 -7.15 -13.62 2.24
N ASP A 106 -7.10 -14.57 1.30
CA ASP A 106 -6.90 -14.41 -0.15
C ASP A 106 -7.82 -13.38 -0.82
N TYR A 107 -9.07 -13.20 -0.36
CA TYR A 107 -9.97 -12.19 -0.94
C TYR A 107 -9.51 -10.75 -0.72
N ASN A 108 -8.76 -10.50 0.37
CA ASN A 108 -8.17 -9.19 0.69
C ASN A 108 -6.63 -9.22 0.74
N ALA A 109 -5.99 -10.35 0.46
CA ALA A 109 -4.54 -10.58 0.58
C ALA A 109 -3.94 -10.10 1.93
N GLY A 110 -4.66 -10.34 3.02
CA GLY A 110 -4.23 -9.94 4.37
C GLY A 110 -4.33 -8.42 4.66
N ARG A 111 -4.94 -7.62 3.79
CA ARG A 111 -4.98 -6.16 3.95
C ARG A 111 -5.94 -5.69 5.05
N HIS A 112 -5.55 -4.64 5.78
CA HIS A 112 -6.46 -3.90 6.64
C HIS A 112 -7.48 -3.10 5.82
N ALA A 113 -8.71 -3.03 6.34
CA ALA A 113 -9.73 -2.17 5.78
C ALA A 113 -9.35 -0.70 5.98
N GLN A 114 -9.75 0.17 5.05
CA GLN A 114 -9.33 1.57 5.03
C GLN A 114 -9.81 2.41 6.23
N HIS A 115 -10.73 1.86 7.03
CA HIS A 115 -11.39 2.52 8.15
C HIS A 115 -10.92 2.01 9.51
N THR A 116 -10.07 1.00 9.54
CA THR A 116 -9.57 0.43 10.79
C THR A 116 -8.41 1.29 11.27
N THR A 117 -8.66 2.16 12.25
CA THR A 117 -7.68 3.12 12.77
C THR A 117 -6.82 2.55 13.91
N GLY A 118 -7.20 1.40 14.48
CA GLY A 118 -6.51 0.76 15.61
C GLY A 118 -5.43 -0.26 15.22
N HIS A 119 -4.46 0.12 14.39
CA HIS A 119 -3.37 -0.77 13.96
C HIS A 119 -1.99 -0.18 14.26
N LYS A 120 -1.07 -1.00 14.77
CA LYS A 120 0.33 -0.62 14.96
C LYS A 120 0.99 -0.30 13.61
N SER A 121 1.77 0.77 13.54
CA SER A 121 2.53 1.17 12.34
C SER A 121 3.53 0.09 11.87
N THR A 122 3.97 -0.77 12.79
CA THR A 122 4.87 -1.91 12.52
C THR A 122 4.17 -3.14 11.94
N CYS A 123 2.86 -3.08 11.69
CA CYS A 123 2.12 -4.23 11.16
C CYS A 123 2.60 -4.60 9.73
N PRO A 124 2.98 -5.87 9.47
CA PRO A 124 3.46 -6.29 8.15
C PRO A 124 2.38 -6.21 7.05
N PHE A 125 1.11 -6.15 7.43
CA PHE A 125 -0.03 -6.10 6.52
C PHE A 125 -0.33 -4.69 5.95
N TRP A 126 0.45 -3.68 6.33
CA TRP A 126 0.35 -2.34 5.74
C TRP A 126 0.90 -2.29 4.31
N ALA A 127 1.98 -3.04 4.06
CA ALA A 127 2.58 -3.10 2.75
C ALA A 127 1.68 -3.93 1.81
N PRO A 128 1.28 -3.38 0.66
CA PRO A 128 0.55 -4.16 -0.33
C PRO A 128 1.49 -5.27 -0.85
N PRO A 129 1.06 -6.54 -0.84
CA PRO A 129 1.86 -7.59 -1.45
C PRO A 129 2.01 -7.28 -2.94
N THR A 130 3.22 -7.41 -3.45
CA THR A 130 3.54 -7.22 -4.88
C THR A 130 2.76 -8.15 -5.80
N SER A 131 2.20 -9.23 -5.25
CA SER A 131 1.54 -10.32 -6.00
C SER A 131 0.02 -10.43 -5.84
N SER A 132 -0.67 -9.55 -5.09
CA SER A 132 -2.12 -9.74 -4.91
C SER A 132 -2.97 -9.11 -6.01
N HIS A 133 -3.89 -9.90 -6.56
CA HIS A 133 -4.92 -9.55 -7.54
C HIS A 133 -4.44 -9.16 -8.95
N LEU A 134 -3.49 -9.94 -9.48
CA LEU A 134 -3.56 -10.34 -10.89
C LEU A 134 -3.91 -11.83 -10.90
N HIS A 135 -5.20 -12.16 -10.90
CA HIS A 135 -5.66 -13.56 -11.09
C HIS A 135 -5.10 -14.21 -12.38
N SER A 136 -4.49 -13.43 -13.27
CA SER A 136 -3.80 -13.90 -14.47
C SER A 136 -2.38 -14.43 -14.25
N TRP A 137 -1.67 -14.06 -13.17
CA TRP A 137 -0.26 -14.45 -12.99
C TRP A 137 -0.04 -15.83 -12.35
N ARG A 138 -1.03 -16.40 -11.65
CA ARG A 138 -0.94 -17.79 -11.15
C ARG A 138 -0.89 -18.85 -12.26
N ARG A 139 -1.20 -18.49 -13.52
CA ARG A 139 -1.09 -19.43 -14.65
C ARG A 139 0.35 -19.67 -15.15
N GLY A 140 1.35 -19.01 -14.55
CA GLY A 140 2.74 -19.10 -15.01
C GLY A 140 3.78 -19.37 -13.91
N TYR A 141 3.37 -19.70 -12.68
CA TYR A 141 4.32 -20.00 -11.59
C TYR A 141 4.64 -21.49 -11.46
N GLU A 142 3.97 -22.35 -12.23
CA GLU A 142 4.19 -23.81 -12.26
C GLU A 142 5.01 -24.27 -13.48
N ASN A 143 5.95 -23.46 -13.97
CA ASN A 143 7.01 -23.92 -14.87
C ASN A 143 8.37 -23.37 -14.46
#